data_AF-A0A8X6UL31-F1
#
_entry.id   AF-A0A8X6UL31-F1
#
_cell.length_a   1.000
_cell.length_b   1.000
_cell.length_c   1.000
_cell.angle_alpha   90.00
_cell.angle_beta   90.00
_cell.angle_gamma   90.00
#
_symmetry.space_group_name_H-M   'P 1'
#
loop_
_entity.id
_entity.type
_entity.pdbx_description
1 polymer ?
#
loop_
_entity_poly.entity_id
_entity_poly.type
_entity_poly.pdbx_seq_one_letter_code
_entity_poly.pdbx_strand_id
1 'polypeptide(L)'
;KRKEPTVKKICFESGCIVQAAIDLASVFFQENLTVTEGLKSMIVFLDRILPEIPPEEDNFKNSIAFICEVLFSREYYSCSNTLYYLMRRVLVNQKEKDVRRVSLLRSLIPRIDQEQNVEHVLTLYAECAVSSLYLSMEQETEIISSILRLKMEIMEPIHSAIIEYLPSATREQAATYGKAYMSAWSHAVKYNRDPSKVFQYSYIMDLMLHAVKDREMSVVHNIREVLLQFNSFEFRMKKMIYESFMTIALRYMKVGVKL
;
A
#
# COMPACT_ATOMS: atom_id res chain seq x y z
N LYS A 1 -2.33 -10.67 -53.18
CA LYS A 1 -1.44 -10.20 -52.09
C LYS A 1 -2.27 -9.39 -51.10
N ARG A 2 -2.70 -9.97 -49.97
CA ARG A 2 -3.34 -9.20 -48.90
C ARG A 2 -2.27 -8.23 -48.37
N LYS A 3 -2.50 -6.92 -48.49
CA LYS A 3 -1.63 -5.92 -47.83
C LYS A 3 -1.78 -6.14 -46.33
N GLU A 4 -0.70 -6.54 -45.67
CA GLU A 4 -0.68 -6.61 -44.21
C GLU A 4 -1.08 -5.24 -43.65
N PRO A 5 -2.01 -5.18 -42.68
CA PRO A 5 -2.39 -3.93 -42.07
C PRO A 5 -1.15 -3.32 -41.40
N THR A 6 -0.88 -2.05 -41.70
CA THR A 6 0.19 -1.30 -41.05
C THR A 6 -0.05 -1.28 -39.53
N VAL A 7 1.01 -1.42 -38.73
CA VAL A 7 0.95 -1.45 -37.25
C VAL A 7 0.03 -0.37 -36.66
N LYS A 8 0.10 0.86 -37.19
CA LYS A 8 -0.76 1.98 -36.77
C LYS A 8 -2.27 1.71 -36.92
N LYS A 9 -2.67 0.99 -37.97
CA LYS A 9 -4.07 0.64 -38.22
C LYS A 9 -4.57 -0.41 -37.22
N ILE A 10 -3.73 -1.39 -36.89
CA ILE A 10 -4.05 -2.41 -35.88
C ILE A 10 -4.24 -1.75 -34.52
N CYS A 11 -3.32 -0.87 -34.10
CA CYS A 11 -3.43 -0.14 -32.82
C CYS A 11 -4.73 0.68 -32.73
N PHE A 12 -5.10 1.37 -33.82
CA PHE A 12 -6.33 2.15 -33.87
C PHE A 12 -7.57 1.25 -33.74
N GLU A 13 -7.64 0.15 -34.51
CA GLU A 13 -8.76 -0.79 -34.46
C GLU A 13 -8.88 -1.47 -33.09
N SER A 14 -7.76 -1.86 -32.47
CA SER A 14 -7.74 -2.40 -31.10
C SER A 14 -8.23 -1.40 -30.07
N GLY A 15 -7.85 -0.13 -30.19
CA GLY A 15 -8.35 0.95 -29.33
C GLY A 15 -9.86 1.12 -29.42
N CYS A 16 -10.43 1.10 -30.62
CA CYS A 16 -11.88 1.17 -30.83
C CYS A 16 -12.63 -0.02 -30.19
N ILE A 17 -12.08 -1.24 -30.29
CA ILE A 17 -12.70 -2.43 -29.68
C ILE A 17 -12.74 -2.31 -28.16
N VAL A 18 -11.63 -1.89 -27.55
CA VAL A 18 -11.56 -1.74 -26.10
C VAL A 18 -12.44 -0.58 -25.64
N GLN A 19 -12.53 0.52 -26.39
CA GLN A 19 -13.47 1.60 -26.07
C GLN A 19 -14.94 1.14 -26.16
N ALA A 20 -15.31 0.37 -27.18
CA ALA A 20 -16.65 -0.18 -27.28
C ALA A 20 -16.98 -1.13 -26.11
N ALA A 21 -16.01 -1.91 -25.63
CA ALA A 21 -16.14 -2.73 -24.44
C ALA A 21 -16.38 -1.89 -23.18
N ILE A 22 -15.66 -0.78 -23.02
CA ILE A 22 -15.83 0.18 -21.93
C ILE A 22 -17.24 0.80 -21.98
N ASP A 23 -17.68 1.25 -23.15
CA ASP A 23 -19.00 1.88 -23.33
C ASP A 23 -20.12 0.89 -23.03
N LEU A 24 -20.00 -0.35 -23.51
CA LEU A 24 -20.96 -1.42 -23.22
C LEU A 24 -21.05 -1.69 -21.70
N ALA A 25 -19.91 -1.87 -21.03
CA ALA A 25 -19.91 -2.09 -19.58
C ALA A 25 -20.51 -0.92 -18.81
N SER A 26 -20.24 0.31 -19.26
CA SER A 26 -20.78 1.53 -18.65
C SER A 26 -22.30 1.57 -18.73
N VAL A 27 -22.89 1.24 -19.89
CA VAL A 27 -24.35 1.16 -20.05
C VAL A 27 -24.95 0.09 -19.13
N PHE A 28 -24.34 -1.10 -19.07
CA PHE A 28 -24.80 -2.17 -18.18
C PHE A 28 -24.82 -1.75 -16.71
N PHE A 29 -23.83 -0.98 -16.28
CA PHE A 29 -23.75 -0.49 -14.90
C PHE A 29 -24.70 0.67 -14.62
N GLN A 30 -24.85 1.62 -15.54
CA GLN A 30 -25.80 2.74 -15.42
C GLN A 30 -27.24 2.26 -15.31
N GLU A 31 -27.62 1.30 -16.16
CA GLU A 31 -28.97 0.73 -16.19
C GLU A 31 -29.19 -0.38 -15.14
N ASN A 32 -28.21 -0.63 -14.26
CA ASN A 32 -28.24 -1.69 -13.24
C ASN A 32 -28.62 -3.08 -13.78
N LEU A 33 -28.16 -3.38 -15.00
CA LEU A 33 -28.42 -4.66 -15.64
C LEU A 33 -27.65 -5.80 -14.93
N THR A 34 -28.15 -7.02 -15.11
CA THR A 34 -27.48 -8.22 -14.62
C THR A 34 -26.16 -8.42 -15.35
N VAL A 35 -25.10 -8.62 -14.58
CA VAL A 35 -23.75 -8.81 -15.14
C VAL A 35 -23.65 -10.23 -15.68
N THR A 36 -23.65 -10.36 -17.00
CA THR A 36 -23.51 -11.66 -17.70
C THR A 36 -22.08 -12.19 -17.59
N GLU A 37 -21.89 -13.51 -17.72
CA GLU A 37 -20.54 -14.12 -17.71
C GLU A 37 -19.64 -13.61 -18.85
N GLY A 38 -20.24 -13.26 -20.00
CA GLY A 38 -19.53 -12.62 -21.11
C GLY A 38 -18.99 -11.24 -20.72
N LEU A 39 -19.82 -10.42 -20.06
CA LEU A 39 -19.41 -9.10 -19.57
C LEU A 39 -18.33 -9.22 -18.50
N LYS A 40 -18.45 -10.16 -17.57
CA LYS A 40 -17.40 -10.44 -16.57
C LYS A 40 -16.08 -10.78 -17.26
N SER A 41 -16.09 -11.76 -18.16
CA SER A 41 -14.89 -12.21 -18.88
C SER A 41 -14.22 -11.08 -19.65
N MET A 42 -15.02 -10.19 -20.25
CA MET A 42 -14.54 -8.99 -20.93
C MET A 42 -13.84 -8.03 -19.95
N ILE A 43 -14.45 -7.71 -18.81
CA ILE A 43 -13.86 -6.80 -17.82
C ILE A 43 -12.59 -7.41 -17.19
N VAL A 44 -12.59 -8.72 -16.94
CA VAL A 44 -11.38 -9.45 -16.51
C VAL A 44 -10.26 -9.30 -17.53
N PHE A 45 -10.59 -9.41 -18.82
CA PHE A 45 -9.62 -9.18 -19.89
C PHE A 45 -9.11 -7.73 -19.88
N LEU A 46 -9.99 -6.74 -19.67
CA LEU A 46 -9.60 -5.32 -19.56
C LEU A 46 -8.62 -5.07 -18.41
N ASP A 47 -8.87 -5.65 -17.23
CA ASP A 47 -7.96 -5.55 -16.07
C ASP A 47 -6.58 -6.16 -16.39
N ARG A 48 -6.53 -7.29 -17.12
CA ARG A 48 -5.28 -7.96 -17.50
C ARG A 48 -4.43 -7.18 -18.50
N ILE A 49 -5.05 -6.45 -19.43
CA ILE A 49 -4.30 -5.64 -20.40
C ILE A 49 -3.88 -4.28 -19.83
N LEU A 50 -4.40 -3.89 -18.66
CA LEU A 50 -4.16 -2.57 -18.08
C LEU A 50 -2.67 -2.21 -17.91
N PRO A 51 -1.77 -3.14 -17.49
CA PRO A 51 -0.33 -2.86 -17.41
C PRO A 51 0.32 -2.59 -18.78
N GLU A 52 -0.20 -3.23 -19.83
CA GLU A 52 0.31 -3.14 -21.21
C GLU A 52 -0.06 -1.82 -21.91
N ILE A 53 -1.06 -1.11 -21.38
CA ILE A 53 -1.49 0.17 -21.95
C ILE A 53 -0.43 1.25 -21.63
N PRO A 54 0.03 2.01 -22.64
CA PRO A 54 1.04 3.05 -22.47
C PRO A 54 0.65 4.08 -21.39
N PRO A 55 1.62 4.61 -20.63
CA PRO A 55 1.36 5.56 -19.55
C PRO A 55 0.74 6.89 -20.04
N GLU A 56 0.93 7.26 -21.31
CA GLU A 56 0.36 8.46 -21.92
C GLU A 56 -1.17 8.39 -22.02
N GLU A 57 -1.73 7.18 -22.08
CA GLU A 57 -3.17 6.93 -22.21
C GLU A 57 -3.86 6.81 -20.84
N ASP A 58 -3.52 7.70 -19.89
CA ASP A 58 -4.04 7.65 -18.52
C ASP A 58 -5.57 7.72 -18.46
N ASN A 59 -6.22 8.52 -19.32
CA ASN A 59 -7.68 8.60 -19.39
C ASN A 59 -8.31 7.25 -19.74
N PHE A 60 -7.65 6.49 -20.60
CA PHE A 60 -8.11 5.19 -21.04
C PHE A 60 -7.94 4.15 -19.93
N LYS A 61 -6.75 4.11 -19.30
CA LYS A 61 -6.48 3.26 -18.13
C LYS A 61 -7.45 3.56 -16.98
N ASN A 62 -7.77 4.83 -16.77
CA ASN A 62 -8.71 5.25 -15.74
C ASN A 62 -10.13 4.76 -15.98
N SER A 63 -10.55 4.73 -17.25
CA SER A 63 -11.89 4.27 -17.64
C SER A 63 -12.05 2.77 -17.41
N ILE A 64 -11.00 1.99 -17.74
CA ILE A 64 -10.93 0.57 -17.40
C ILE A 64 -10.97 0.37 -15.88
N ALA A 65 -10.12 1.10 -15.14
CA ALA A 65 -10.06 1.00 -13.68
C ALA A 65 -11.43 1.23 -13.03
N PHE A 66 -12.18 2.24 -13.50
CA PHE A 66 -13.51 2.54 -12.98
C PHE A 66 -14.50 1.37 -13.16
N ILE A 67 -14.51 0.75 -14.34
CA ILE A 67 -15.35 -0.42 -14.62
C ILE A 67 -14.96 -1.61 -13.75
N CYS A 68 -13.66 -1.84 -13.58
CA CYS A 68 -13.13 -2.88 -12.71
C CYS A 68 -13.50 -2.65 -11.23
N GLU A 69 -13.46 -1.40 -10.74
CA GLU A 69 -13.93 -1.03 -9.40
C GLU A 69 -15.41 -1.34 -9.20
N VAL A 70 -16.26 -1.00 -10.19
CA VAL A 70 -17.70 -1.31 -10.14
C VAL A 70 -17.91 -2.83 -10.10
N LEU A 71 -17.17 -3.60 -10.90
CA LEU A 71 -17.25 -5.06 -10.89
C LEU A 71 -16.79 -5.65 -9.54
N PHE A 72 -15.71 -5.11 -8.96
CA PHE A 72 -15.20 -5.51 -7.65
C PHE A 72 -16.21 -5.25 -6.54
N SER A 73 -16.89 -4.09 -6.54
CA SER A 73 -17.91 -3.76 -5.53
C SER A 73 -19.13 -4.68 -5.56
N ARG A 74 -19.35 -5.40 -6.66
CA ARG A 74 -20.36 -6.45 -6.80
C ARG A 74 -19.83 -7.87 -6.51
N GLU A 75 -18.64 -7.97 -5.92
CA GLU A 75 -17.97 -9.21 -5.48
C GLU A 75 -17.71 -10.25 -6.59
N TYR A 76 -17.64 -9.81 -7.86
CA TYR A 76 -17.51 -10.74 -8.98
C TYR A 76 -16.07 -11.09 -9.37
N TYR A 77 -15.09 -10.23 -9.08
CA TYR A 77 -13.72 -10.39 -9.59
C TYR A 77 -12.68 -9.66 -8.74
N SER A 78 -11.43 -10.12 -8.82
CA SER A 78 -10.25 -9.55 -8.16
C SER A 78 -9.47 -8.66 -9.13
N CYS A 79 -9.63 -7.35 -9.05
CA CYS A 79 -9.02 -6.38 -9.98
C CYS A 79 -7.63 -5.92 -9.50
N SER A 80 -6.66 -6.84 -9.44
CA SER A 80 -5.36 -6.52 -8.81
C SER A 80 -4.49 -5.58 -9.67
N ASN A 81 -4.56 -5.68 -11.00
CA ASN A 81 -3.89 -4.72 -11.90
C ASN A 81 -4.49 -3.33 -11.81
N THR A 82 -5.82 -3.23 -11.66
CA THR A 82 -6.51 -1.97 -11.36
C THR A 82 -5.98 -1.34 -10.08
N LEU A 83 -5.81 -2.13 -9.00
CA LEU A 83 -5.22 -1.63 -7.75
C LEU A 83 -3.77 -1.16 -7.97
N TYR A 84 -2.92 -1.95 -8.65
CA TYR A 84 -1.54 -1.57 -8.97
C TYR A 84 -1.48 -0.24 -9.72
N TYR A 85 -2.31 -0.10 -10.76
CA TYR A 85 -2.44 1.13 -11.54
C TYR A 85 -2.86 2.32 -10.68
N LEU A 86 -3.90 2.16 -9.85
CA LEU A 86 -4.39 3.24 -9.00
C LEU A 86 -3.34 3.68 -7.97
N MET A 87 -2.60 2.74 -7.38
CA MET A 87 -1.51 3.07 -6.46
C MET A 87 -0.42 3.91 -7.13
N ARG A 88 -0.01 3.53 -8.34
CA ARG A 88 0.95 4.31 -9.16
C ARG A 88 0.37 5.68 -9.54
N ARG A 89 -0.91 5.71 -9.94
CA ARG A 89 -1.63 6.94 -10.32
C ARG A 89 -1.68 7.94 -9.17
N VAL A 90 -1.88 7.48 -7.93
CA VAL A 90 -1.85 8.34 -6.73
C VAL A 90 -0.49 8.99 -6.56
N LEU A 91 0.60 8.23 -6.72
CA LEU A 91 1.96 8.75 -6.58
C LEU A 91 2.29 9.82 -7.63
N VAL A 92 1.76 9.68 -8.85
CA VAL A 92 1.97 10.66 -9.93
C VAL A 92 1.06 11.89 -9.78
N ASN A 93 -0.23 11.68 -9.55
CA ASN A 93 -1.23 12.75 -9.61
C ASN A 93 -1.48 13.45 -8.27
N GLN A 94 -1.12 12.80 -7.15
CA GLN A 94 -1.30 13.32 -5.78
C GLN A 94 -2.75 13.78 -5.49
N LYS A 95 -3.74 13.00 -5.95
CA LYS A 95 -5.17 13.32 -5.75
C LYS A 95 -5.80 12.42 -4.69
N GLU A 96 -6.39 13.02 -3.66
CA GLU A 96 -7.12 12.30 -2.59
C GLU A 96 -8.19 11.36 -3.11
N LYS A 97 -8.91 11.76 -4.18
CA LYS A 97 -9.95 10.91 -4.79
C LYS A 97 -9.40 9.56 -5.24
N ASP A 98 -8.15 9.52 -5.71
CA ASP A 98 -7.52 8.29 -6.18
C ASP A 98 -7.06 7.44 -4.99
N VAL A 99 -6.68 8.06 -3.86
CA VAL A 99 -6.38 7.34 -2.60
C VAL A 99 -7.63 6.64 -2.07
N ARG A 100 -8.79 7.31 -2.10
CA ARG A 100 -10.05 6.71 -1.68
C ARG A 100 -10.41 5.49 -2.54
N ARG A 101 -10.15 5.55 -3.84
CA ARG A 101 -10.31 4.41 -4.76
C ARG A 101 -9.38 3.25 -4.39
N VAL A 102 -8.12 3.52 -4.09
CA VAL A 102 -7.18 2.51 -3.55
C VAL A 102 -7.71 1.90 -2.24
N SER A 103 -8.26 2.72 -1.34
CA SER A 103 -8.80 2.25 -0.05
C SER A 103 -9.96 1.27 -0.23
N LEU A 104 -10.83 1.48 -1.23
CA LEU A 104 -11.90 0.54 -1.58
C LEU A 104 -11.36 -0.83 -2.01
N LEU A 105 -10.22 -0.85 -2.70
CA LEU A 105 -9.58 -2.06 -3.21
C LEU A 105 -8.51 -2.65 -2.27
N ARG A 106 -8.31 -2.09 -1.06
CA ARG A 106 -7.18 -2.44 -0.17
C ARG A 106 -7.08 -3.94 0.18
N SER A 107 -8.20 -4.67 0.15
CA SER A 107 -8.21 -6.12 0.41
C SER A 107 -7.47 -6.92 -0.68
N LEU A 108 -7.21 -6.32 -1.84
CA LEU A 108 -6.46 -6.91 -2.95
C LEU A 108 -4.94 -6.67 -2.84
N ILE A 109 -4.45 -5.86 -1.90
CA ILE A 109 -3.01 -5.59 -1.71
C ILE A 109 -2.18 -6.89 -1.65
N PRO A 110 -2.58 -7.95 -0.91
CA PRO A 110 -1.82 -9.20 -0.89
C PRO A 110 -1.82 -10.03 -2.19
N ARG A 111 -2.48 -9.56 -3.26
CA ARG A 111 -2.60 -10.27 -4.54
C ARG A 111 -1.88 -9.59 -5.69
N ILE A 112 -1.39 -8.36 -5.52
CA ILE A 112 -0.72 -7.61 -6.61
C ILE A 112 0.55 -8.33 -7.08
N ASP A 113 1.28 -8.96 -6.16
CA ASP A 113 2.51 -9.70 -6.42
C ASP A 113 2.31 -10.96 -7.27
N GLN A 114 1.07 -11.43 -7.44
CA GLN A 114 0.75 -12.59 -8.28
C GLN A 114 0.68 -12.23 -9.77
N GLU A 115 0.38 -10.97 -10.09
CA GLU A 115 0.16 -10.50 -11.46
C GLU A 115 1.29 -9.61 -11.98
N GLN A 116 2.13 -9.09 -11.08
CA GLN A 116 3.19 -8.14 -11.39
C GLN A 116 4.58 -8.65 -11.00
N ASN A 117 5.63 -8.03 -11.54
CA ASN A 117 6.99 -8.29 -11.08
C ASN A 117 7.14 -7.87 -9.61
N VAL A 118 7.53 -8.82 -8.77
CA VAL A 118 7.68 -8.63 -7.31
C VAL A 118 8.53 -7.40 -6.98
N GLU A 119 9.65 -7.18 -7.69
CA GLU A 119 10.53 -6.03 -7.44
C GLU A 119 9.82 -4.69 -7.67
N HIS A 120 9.04 -4.59 -8.75
CA HIS A 120 8.25 -3.38 -9.03
C HIS A 120 7.15 -3.15 -7.98
N VAL A 121 6.57 -4.22 -7.45
CA VAL A 121 5.55 -4.16 -6.39
C VAL A 121 6.17 -3.71 -5.06
N LEU A 122 7.36 -4.22 -4.72
CA LEU A 122 8.10 -3.79 -3.53
C LEU A 122 8.45 -2.30 -3.58
N THR A 123 8.97 -1.83 -4.72
CA THR A 123 9.25 -0.41 -4.94
C THR A 123 7.99 0.43 -4.79
N LEU A 124 6.87 0.00 -5.41
CA LEU A 124 5.59 0.69 -5.27
C LEU A 124 5.12 0.78 -3.81
N TYR A 125 5.23 -0.32 -3.04
CA TYR A 125 4.84 -0.30 -1.63
C TYR A 125 5.72 0.61 -0.78
N ALA A 126 7.02 0.64 -1.03
CA ALA A 126 7.94 1.55 -0.36
C ALA A 126 7.59 3.02 -0.68
N GLU A 127 7.37 3.35 -1.97
CA GLU A 127 6.94 4.68 -2.41
C GLU A 127 5.61 5.10 -1.78
N CYS A 128 4.63 4.19 -1.72
CA CYS A 128 3.36 4.45 -1.04
C CYS A 128 3.55 4.66 0.47
N ALA A 129 4.43 3.90 1.11
CA ALA A 129 4.67 3.99 2.55
C ALA A 129 5.26 5.33 2.98
N VAL A 130 6.02 6.01 2.12
CA VAL A 130 6.65 7.31 2.42
C VAL A 130 5.92 8.50 1.78
N SER A 131 4.83 8.26 1.07
CA SER A 131 4.04 9.31 0.44
C SER A 131 3.21 10.07 1.46
N SER A 132 3.36 11.40 1.49
CA SER A 132 2.63 12.28 2.40
C SER A 132 1.11 12.12 2.28
N LEU A 133 0.62 11.91 1.06
CA LEU A 133 -0.80 11.78 0.77
C LEU A 133 -1.42 10.50 1.35
N TYR A 134 -0.67 9.38 1.36
CA TYR A 134 -1.13 8.15 2.01
C TYR A 134 -1.08 8.24 3.54
N LEU A 135 -0.23 9.10 4.09
CA LEU A 135 -0.04 9.28 5.53
C LEU A 135 -0.95 10.35 6.15
N SER A 136 -1.41 11.31 5.35
CA SER A 136 -2.20 12.46 5.82
C SER A 136 -3.69 12.15 6.01
N MET A 137 -4.18 11.06 5.43
CA MET A 137 -5.60 10.72 5.48
C MET A 137 -5.84 9.59 6.48
N GLU A 138 -6.59 9.88 7.56
CA GLU A 138 -6.72 8.98 8.71
C GLU A 138 -7.41 7.65 8.36
N GLN A 139 -8.40 7.65 7.46
CA GLN A 139 -9.12 6.43 7.04
C GLN A 139 -8.25 5.53 6.15
N GLU A 140 -7.19 6.10 5.58
CA GLU A 140 -6.30 5.52 4.58
C GLU A 140 -5.03 4.95 5.22
N THR A 141 -4.85 5.15 6.54
CA THR A 141 -3.89 4.41 7.38
C THR A 141 -4.03 2.89 7.20
N GLU A 142 -5.23 2.40 6.89
CA GLU A 142 -5.50 0.98 6.62
C GLU A 142 -4.84 0.48 5.34
N ILE A 143 -4.49 1.34 4.38
CA ILE A 143 -3.69 0.95 3.21
C ILE A 143 -2.28 0.59 3.66
N ILE A 144 -1.62 1.48 4.43
CA ILE A 144 -0.29 1.22 4.98
C ILE A 144 -0.32 0.01 5.92
N SER A 145 -1.35 -0.10 6.77
CA SER A 145 -1.50 -1.29 7.62
C SER A 145 -1.66 -2.57 6.80
N SER A 146 -2.41 -2.54 5.69
CA SER A 146 -2.57 -3.72 4.82
C SER A 146 -1.26 -4.13 4.16
N ILE A 147 -0.43 -3.15 3.75
CA ILE A 147 0.93 -3.39 3.24
C ILE A 147 1.82 -4.01 4.35
N LEU A 148 1.75 -3.50 5.58
CA LEU A 148 2.54 -4.01 6.71
C LEU A 148 2.06 -5.40 7.21
N ARG A 149 0.90 -5.90 6.76
CA ARG A 149 0.39 -7.26 7.07
C ARG A 149 0.92 -8.32 6.11
N LEU A 150 1.69 -7.94 5.08
CA LEU A 150 2.28 -8.84 4.11
C LEU A 150 3.35 -9.75 4.76
N LYS A 151 3.93 -10.67 3.97
CA LYS A 151 4.98 -11.57 4.46
C LYS A 151 6.26 -10.79 4.78
N MET A 152 7.11 -11.32 5.68
CA MET A 152 8.31 -10.61 6.15
C MET A 152 9.26 -10.21 5.02
N GLU A 153 9.41 -11.07 4.02
CA GLU A 153 10.30 -10.84 2.87
C GLU A 153 9.87 -9.61 2.06
N ILE A 154 8.57 -9.29 2.09
CA ILE A 154 8.00 -8.10 1.45
C ILE A 154 8.11 -6.89 2.39
N MET A 155 7.98 -7.11 3.69
CA MET A 155 7.90 -6.05 4.69
C MET A 155 9.25 -5.37 4.95
N GLU A 156 10.36 -6.10 4.88
CA GLU A 156 11.71 -5.56 5.16
C GLU A 156 12.06 -4.29 4.35
N PRO A 157 12.00 -4.27 3.01
CA PRO A 157 12.31 -3.06 2.24
C PRO A 157 11.36 -1.89 2.54
N ILE A 158 10.10 -2.19 2.88
CA ILE A 158 9.09 -1.19 3.22
C ILE A 158 9.40 -0.59 4.59
N HIS A 159 9.78 -1.43 5.56
CA HIS A 159 10.19 -0.99 6.88
C HIS A 159 11.43 -0.09 6.82
N SER A 160 12.45 -0.50 6.04
CA SER A 160 13.65 0.31 5.83
C SER A 160 13.31 1.68 5.23
N ALA A 161 12.44 1.74 4.22
CA ALA A 161 11.99 3.00 3.63
C ALA A 161 11.27 3.89 4.66
N ILE A 162 10.44 3.32 5.54
CA ILE A 162 9.78 4.06 6.62
C ILE A 162 10.81 4.63 7.60
N ILE A 163 11.80 3.83 8.00
CA ILE A 163 12.87 4.29 8.90
C ILE A 163 13.65 5.44 8.28
N GLU A 164 14.02 5.34 7.00
CA GLU A 164 14.75 6.39 6.29
C GLU A 164 13.91 7.67 6.13
N TYR A 165 12.59 7.55 6.04
CA TYR A 165 11.68 8.69 5.93
C TYR A 165 11.36 9.36 7.27
N LEU A 166 11.32 8.60 8.37
CA LEU A 166 10.93 9.08 9.70
C LEU A 166 11.63 10.37 10.16
N PRO A 167 12.93 10.62 9.91
CA PRO A 167 13.57 11.91 10.24
C PRO A 167 12.88 13.14 9.63
N SER A 168 12.34 12.99 8.43
CA SER A 168 11.66 14.05 7.69
C SER A 168 10.14 14.10 7.91
N ALA A 169 9.58 13.10 8.60
CA ALA A 169 8.15 13.01 8.86
C ALA A 169 7.69 14.06 9.90
N THR A 170 6.43 14.47 9.78
CA THR A 170 5.72 15.20 10.84
C THR A 170 5.35 14.26 11.99
N ARG A 171 5.02 14.80 13.15
CA ARG A 171 4.57 14.00 14.31
C ARG A 171 3.27 13.25 14.01
N GLU A 172 2.37 13.88 13.26
CA GLU A 172 1.12 13.29 12.82
C GLU A 172 1.37 12.08 11.93
N GLN A 173 2.28 12.18 10.96
CA GLN A 173 2.69 11.06 10.10
C GLN A 173 3.37 9.95 10.90
N ALA A 174 4.22 10.30 11.87
CA ALA A 174 4.83 9.33 12.77
C ALA A 174 3.78 8.57 13.61
N ALA A 175 2.76 9.27 14.12
CA ALA A 175 1.63 8.64 14.79
C ALA A 175 0.83 7.72 13.84
N THR A 176 0.64 8.11 12.58
CA THR A 176 0.01 7.26 11.54
C THR A 176 0.79 5.96 11.35
N TYR A 177 2.12 6.00 11.28
CA TYR A 177 2.92 4.77 11.24
C TYR A 177 2.72 3.91 12.48
N GLY A 178 2.74 4.51 13.68
CA GLY A 178 2.46 3.77 14.92
C GLY A 178 1.11 3.05 14.87
N LYS A 179 0.05 3.73 14.42
CA LYS A 179 -1.28 3.13 14.22
C LYS A 179 -1.23 1.99 13.20
N ALA A 180 -0.54 2.17 12.08
CA ALA A 180 -0.43 1.17 11.03
C ALA A 180 0.31 -0.10 11.47
N TYR A 181 1.48 0.04 12.13
CA TYR A 181 2.22 -1.09 12.70
C TYR A 181 1.41 -1.79 13.79
N MET A 182 0.76 -1.05 14.67
CA MET A 182 -0.09 -1.60 15.73
C MET A 182 -1.30 -2.37 15.16
N SER A 183 -1.92 -1.87 14.11
CA SER A 183 -3.01 -2.53 13.40
C SER A 183 -2.53 -3.82 12.73
N ALA A 184 -1.37 -3.79 12.06
CA ALA A 184 -0.76 -4.97 11.45
C ALA A 184 -0.36 -6.03 12.49
N TRP A 185 0.20 -5.60 13.62
CA TRP A 185 0.47 -6.44 14.77
C TRP A 185 -0.78 -7.13 15.30
N SER A 186 -1.83 -6.36 15.57
CA SER A 186 -3.06 -6.86 16.19
C SER A 186 -3.71 -7.92 15.31
N HIS A 187 -3.61 -7.72 13.99
CA HIS A 187 -3.98 -8.71 13.00
C HIS A 187 -3.12 -9.98 13.11
N ALA A 188 -1.80 -9.88 13.19
CA ALA A 188 -0.92 -11.05 13.33
C ALA A 188 -1.23 -11.88 14.60
N VAL A 189 -1.46 -11.22 15.74
CA VAL A 189 -1.85 -11.88 17.00
C VAL A 189 -3.19 -12.60 16.86
N LYS A 190 -4.20 -11.94 16.28
CA LYS A 190 -5.55 -12.50 16.13
C LYS A 190 -5.55 -13.78 15.28
N TYR A 191 -4.75 -13.83 14.22
CA TYR A 191 -4.75 -14.94 13.26
C TYR A 191 -3.68 -16.02 13.56
N ASN A 192 -3.25 -16.13 14.82
CA ASN A 192 -2.37 -17.19 15.33
C ASN A 192 -1.06 -17.38 14.54
N ARG A 193 -0.57 -16.31 13.91
CA ARG A 193 0.84 -16.25 13.52
C ARG A 193 1.60 -16.00 14.80
N ASP A 194 2.57 -16.85 15.15
CA ASP A 194 3.44 -16.65 16.30
C ASP A 194 3.98 -15.21 16.28
N PRO A 195 3.42 -14.31 17.11
CA PRO A 195 3.69 -12.88 16.98
C PRO A 195 5.17 -12.57 17.22
N SER A 196 5.81 -13.43 18.04
CA SER A 196 7.22 -13.37 18.42
C SER A 196 8.18 -13.66 17.26
N LYS A 197 7.73 -14.37 16.21
CA LYS A 197 8.58 -14.76 15.07
C LYS A 197 8.46 -13.87 13.83
N VAL A 198 7.37 -13.10 13.70
CA VAL A 198 7.02 -12.49 12.40
C VAL A 198 7.08 -10.95 12.40
N PHE A 199 6.92 -10.31 13.55
CA PHE A 199 6.73 -8.85 13.59
C PHE A 199 7.32 -8.20 14.84
N GLN A 200 7.40 -8.95 15.95
CA GLN A 200 7.63 -8.41 17.28
C GLN A 200 8.98 -7.78 17.54
N TYR A 201 10.03 -8.55 17.28
CA TYR A 201 11.34 -8.20 17.79
C TYR A 201 12.18 -7.44 16.78
N SER A 202 12.11 -7.74 15.49
CA SER A 202 12.99 -7.09 14.51
C SER A 202 12.63 -5.61 14.33
N TYR A 203 11.39 -5.31 13.96
CA TYR A 203 11.02 -3.97 13.48
C TYR A 203 10.83 -2.92 14.58
N ILE A 204 10.22 -3.30 15.71
CA ILE A 204 10.10 -2.38 16.86
C ILE A 204 11.48 -2.13 17.48
N MET A 205 12.32 -3.16 17.59
CA MET A 205 13.70 -2.99 18.05
C MET A 205 14.52 -2.18 17.05
N ASP A 206 14.31 -2.33 15.74
CA ASP A 206 15.03 -1.56 14.74
C ASP A 206 14.69 -0.06 14.83
N LEU A 207 13.41 0.28 14.99
CA LEU A 207 12.97 1.66 15.31
C LEU A 207 13.68 2.18 16.58
N MET A 208 13.74 1.38 17.63
CA MET A 208 14.40 1.75 18.88
C MET A 208 15.92 1.91 18.72
N LEU A 209 16.57 1.02 17.99
CA LEU A 209 18.00 1.07 17.67
C LEU A 209 18.31 2.30 16.82
N HIS A 210 17.43 2.65 15.90
CA HIS A 210 17.55 3.86 15.10
C HIS A 210 17.49 5.11 15.99
N ALA A 211 16.50 5.22 16.89
CA ALA A 211 16.44 6.33 17.86
C ALA A 211 17.66 6.44 18.79
N VAL A 212 18.34 5.32 19.05
CA VAL A 212 19.56 5.29 19.87
C VAL A 212 20.81 5.68 19.08
N LYS A 213 20.87 5.30 17.81
CA LYS A 213 22.02 5.58 16.93
C LYS A 213 21.97 7.02 16.41
N ASP A 214 20.77 7.52 16.16
CA ASP A 214 20.55 8.86 15.66
C ASP A 214 20.80 9.91 16.76
N ARG A 215 21.35 11.05 16.36
CA ARG A 215 21.66 12.18 17.25
C ARG A 215 20.64 13.30 17.12
N GLU A 216 19.76 13.25 16.12
CA GLU A 216 18.76 14.27 15.89
C GLU A 216 17.53 14.07 16.79
N MET A 217 17.15 15.14 17.49
CA MET A 217 15.99 15.10 18.37
C MET A 217 14.68 14.90 17.59
N SER A 218 14.57 15.36 16.35
CA SER A 218 13.42 15.12 15.46
C SER A 218 13.13 13.62 15.31
N VAL A 219 14.16 12.83 15.03
CA VAL A 219 14.10 11.37 14.88
C VAL A 219 13.61 10.71 16.16
N VAL A 220 14.16 11.12 17.31
CA VAL A 220 13.75 10.61 18.63
C VAL A 220 12.27 10.94 18.91
N HIS A 221 11.82 12.15 18.60
CA HIS A 221 10.42 12.53 18.81
C HIS A 221 9.49 11.72 17.90
N ASN A 222 9.81 11.57 16.61
CA ASN A 222 8.97 10.83 15.68
C ASN A 222 8.90 9.34 16.04
N ILE A 223 10.02 8.73 16.40
CA ILE A 223 10.03 7.33 16.86
C ILE A 223 9.26 7.19 18.17
N ARG A 224 9.36 8.17 19.08
CA ARG A 224 8.51 8.19 20.28
C ARG A 224 7.03 8.21 19.91
N GLU A 225 6.59 9.03 18.96
CA GLU A 225 5.19 9.07 18.50
C GLU A 225 4.72 7.73 17.92
N VAL A 226 5.58 7.04 17.14
CA VAL A 226 5.31 5.68 16.66
C VAL A 226 5.10 4.72 17.84
N LEU A 227 6.02 4.74 18.81
CA LEU A 227 6.00 3.84 19.98
C LEU A 227 4.85 4.14 20.95
N LEU A 228 4.40 5.39 21.06
CA LEU A 228 3.28 5.77 21.93
C LEU A 228 1.99 5.03 21.55
N GLN A 229 1.79 4.69 20.27
CA GLN A 229 0.61 3.95 19.83
C GLN A 229 0.53 2.54 20.46
N PHE A 230 1.68 1.95 20.78
CA PHE A 230 1.78 0.63 21.40
C PHE A 230 1.54 0.63 22.92
N ASN A 231 1.59 1.80 23.59
CA ASN A 231 1.44 1.89 25.05
C ASN A 231 0.06 1.47 25.57
N SER A 232 -0.95 1.42 24.70
CA SER A 232 -2.31 1.02 25.04
C SER A 232 -2.52 -0.50 25.09
N PHE A 233 -1.53 -1.33 24.70
CA PHE A 233 -1.69 -2.79 24.56
C PHE A 233 -0.94 -3.64 25.61
N GLU A 234 -1.19 -4.97 25.53
CA GLU A 234 -0.80 -6.08 26.42
C GLU A 234 0.46 -5.90 27.29
N PHE A 235 0.43 -6.48 28.50
CA PHE A 235 1.53 -6.49 29.47
C PHE A 235 2.89 -6.94 28.87
N ARG A 236 2.89 -7.92 27.94
CA ARG A 236 4.11 -8.39 27.26
C ARG A 236 4.77 -7.32 26.40
N MET A 237 3.97 -6.50 25.71
CA MET A 237 4.44 -5.41 24.89
C MET A 237 4.97 -4.26 25.75
N LYS A 238 4.29 -3.93 26.85
CA LYS A 238 4.78 -2.97 27.85
C LYS A 238 6.12 -3.39 28.45
N LYS A 239 6.28 -4.68 28.78
CA LYS A 239 7.55 -5.22 29.29
C LYS A 239 8.66 -5.12 28.23
N MET A 240 8.38 -5.51 26.99
CA MET A 240 9.34 -5.41 25.87
C MET A 240 9.74 -3.96 25.59
N ILE A 241 8.77 -3.06 25.51
CA ILE A 241 9.00 -1.62 25.35
C ILE A 241 9.80 -1.10 26.54
N TYR A 242 9.45 -1.46 27.77
CA TYR A 242 10.15 -1.02 28.97
C TYR A 242 11.60 -1.52 29.03
N GLU A 243 11.87 -2.81 28.77
CA GLU A 243 13.24 -3.36 28.75
C GLU A 243 14.10 -2.70 27.67
N SER A 244 13.50 -2.46 26.51
CA SER A 244 14.18 -1.79 25.40
C SER A 244 14.39 -0.31 25.69
N PHE A 245 13.38 0.40 26.17
CA PHE A 245 13.42 1.83 26.55
C PHE A 245 14.37 2.07 27.73
N MET A 246 14.47 1.13 28.69
CA MET A 246 15.49 1.17 29.75
C MET A 246 16.89 1.04 29.16
N THR A 247 17.07 0.23 28.11
CA THR A 247 18.36 0.14 27.40
C THR A 247 18.70 1.46 26.68
N ILE A 248 17.71 2.12 26.07
CA ILE A 248 17.85 3.47 25.50
C ILE A 248 18.23 4.47 26.61
N ALA A 249 17.43 4.55 27.67
CA ALA A 249 17.59 5.48 28.79
C ALA A 249 18.94 5.29 29.52
N LEU A 250 19.37 4.05 29.75
CA LEU A 250 20.68 3.73 30.35
C LEU A 250 21.86 4.21 29.48
N ARG A 251 21.71 4.22 28.15
CA ARG A 251 22.72 4.76 27.24
C ARG A 251 22.78 6.28 27.30
N TYR A 252 21.63 6.95 27.33
CA TYR A 252 21.55 8.40 27.52
C TYR A 252 22.13 8.82 28.88
N MET A 253 21.86 8.05 29.95
CA MET A 253 22.46 8.29 31.27
C MET A 253 23.98 8.04 31.28
N LYS A 254 24.50 7.07 30.53
CA LYS A 254 25.96 6.85 30.40
C LYS A 254 26.67 7.92 29.56
N VAL A 255 25.98 8.53 28.59
CA VAL A 255 26.52 9.65 27.81
C VAL A 255 26.50 10.95 28.62
N GLY A 256 25.50 11.15 29.50
CA GLY A 256 25.44 12.27 30.44
C GLY A 256 26.41 12.20 31.64
N VAL A 257 27.11 11.07 31.82
CA VAL A 257 28.13 10.87 32.89
C VAL A 257 29.56 11.09 32.35
N LYS A 258 29.70 11.61 31.12
CA LYS A 258 30.95 12.25 30.68
C LYS A 258 30.81 13.77 30.73
N LEU A 259 30.90 14.32 31.94
CA LEU A 259 31.34 15.69 32.23
C LEU A 259 32.67 15.60 32.97
#